data_AF-A0A4Z2AY69-F1
#
_entry.id   AF-A0A4Z2AY69-F1
#
_cell.length_a   1.000
_cell.length_b   1.000
_cell.length_c   1.000
_cell.angle_alpha   90.00
_cell.angle_beta   90.00
_cell.angle_gamma   90.00
#
_symmetry.space_group_name_H-M   'P 1'
#
loop_
_entity.id
_entity.type
_entity.pdbx_description
1 polymer ?
#
loop_
_entity_poly.entity_id
_entity_poly.type
_entity_poly.pdbx_seq_one_letter_code
_entity_poly.pdbx_strand_id
1 'polypeptide(L)'
;MRNFALTAIPCANHKMHLYLGAARVEVGTEVTDYRFFVRAIIRHSDLVTKEASFEYLHNEAERLLLEAMDELEVAFNNTSVRTDCNHIFLNFVPTVIMDPSKIEESVRSMVMRYGSRLWKLRVLQAELKINIRLTPTGKQIPIRLFLTNESGYYLDISLYKEVTDSRTGQVGPKDQQIMFQAYGDKQGPLHGMLINTPYVTKDLLQSKRFQAQSLGTTYVYDFPEMFRQALKKLWHSTQTYANLPKCPAPSELLTFTELVLDAQGQLVQMNRLPGGNEIGMVRMANDSAHTRISSGT
;
A
#
# COMPACT_ATOMS: atom_id res chain seq x y z
N MET A 1 12.86 -2.78 -8.81
CA MET A 1 12.97 -1.53 -9.61
C MET A 1 13.47 -1.78 -11.04
N ARG A 2 13.33 -2.99 -11.62
CA ARG A 2 13.89 -3.32 -12.95
C ARG A 2 13.26 -2.52 -14.09
N ASN A 3 11.98 -2.17 -13.95
CA ASN A 3 11.22 -1.42 -14.94
C ASN A 3 11.53 0.08 -14.95
N PHE A 4 12.49 0.55 -14.16
CA PHE A 4 12.85 1.96 -14.04
C PHE A 4 14.34 2.18 -14.37
N ALA A 5 14.65 3.29 -15.04
CA ALA A 5 15.98 3.84 -15.14
C ALA A 5 16.23 4.71 -13.91
N LEU A 6 17.24 4.34 -13.10
CA LEU A 6 17.47 4.95 -11.80
C LEU A 6 18.64 5.94 -11.86
N THR A 7 18.43 7.11 -11.27
CA THR A 7 19.47 8.10 -10.99
C THR A 7 19.59 8.25 -9.48
N ALA A 8 20.78 8.04 -8.92
CA ALA A 8 21.01 8.23 -7.49
C ALA A 8 20.98 9.72 -7.16
N ILE A 9 20.23 10.09 -6.13
CA ILE A 9 20.23 11.45 -5.56
C ILE A 9 21.09 11.42 -4.31
N PRO A 10 22.06 12.33 -4.17
CA PRO A 10 22.86 12.41 -2.96
C PRO A 10 21.98 12.81 -1.78
N CYS A 11 22.07 12.03 -0.70
CA CYS A 11 21.42 12.29 0.59
C CYS A 11 22.47 12.61 1.65
N ALA A 12 22.13 13.43 2.63
CA ALA A 12 23.01 13.71 3.76
C ALA A 12 23.17 12.46 4.66
N ASN A 13 22.11 11.64 4.75
CA ASN A 13 22.14 10.41 5.53
C ASN A 13 22.62 9.19 4.72
N HIS A 14 23.83 8.71 5.00
CA HIS A 14 24.42 7.55 4.33
C HIS A 14 23.73 6.20 4.63
N LYS A 15 22.82 6.13 5.60
CA LYS A 15 22.02 4.91 5.87
C LYS A 15 20.87 4.73 4.88
N MET A 16 20.53 5.79 4.15
CA MET A 16 19.49 5.78 3.13
C MET A 16 20.06 6.06 1.75
N HIS A 17 19.37 5.52 0.75
CA HIS A 17 19.66 5.73 -0.64
C HIS A 17 18.38 6.19 -1.32
N LEU A 18 18.42 7.41 -1.86
CA LEU A 18 17.35 7.96 -2.65
C LEU A 18 17.66 7.81 -4.13
N TYR A 19 16.69 7.33 -4.89
CA TYR A 19 16.78 7.21 -6.34
C TYR A 19 15.61 7.90 -6.99
N LEU A 20 15.87 8.72 -8.01
CA LEU A 20 14.86 9.14 -8.98
C LEU A 20 14.77 8.07 -10.07
N GLY A 21 13.62 7.41 -10.14
CA GLY A 21 13.32 6.42 -11.17
C GLY A 21 12.42 6.98 -12.25
N ALA A 22 12.88 6.92 -13.50
CA ALA A 22 12.09 7.16 -14.69
C ALA A 22 11.60 5.81 -15.25
N ALA A 23 10.30 5.63 -15.46
CA ALA A 23 9.78 4.39 -16.04
C ALA A 23 10.40 4.14 -17.43
N ARG A 24 10.79 2.88 -17.69
CA ARG A 24 11.27 2.48 -19.01
C ARG A 24 10.07 2.36 -19.94
N VAL A 25 10.06 3.20 -20.97
CA VAL A 25 9.04 3.23 -22.03
C VAL A 25 9.67 2.89 -23.38
N GLU A 26 8.84 2.61 -24.38
CA GLU A 26 9.29 2.39 -25.76
C GLU A 26 9.97 3.64 -26.34
N VAL A 27 10.92 3.42 -27.24
CA VAL A 27 11.73 4.48 -27.85
C VAL A 27 10.81 5.45 -28.61
N GLY A 28 10.86 6.74 -28.25
CA GLY A 28 10.04 7.79 -28.85
C GLY A 28 8.83 8.22 -28.03
N THR A 29 8.49 7.50 -26.95
CA THR A 29 7.44 7.90 -26.02
C THR A 29 8.01 8.77 -24.89
N GLU A 30 7.31 9.85 -24.54
CA GLU A 30 7.68 10.68 -23.39
C GLU A 30 7.46 9.93 -22.07
N VAL A 31 8.43 9.96 -21.17
CA VAL A 31 8.29 9.36 -19.84
C VAL A 31 7.41 10.27 -18.98
N THR A 32 6.28 9.74 -18.52
CA THR A 32 5.35 10.44 -17.62
C THR A 32 5.38 9.92 -16.19
N ASP A 33 5.98 8.75 -15.96
CA ASP A 33 6.06 8.09 -14.65
C ASP A 33 7.46 8.27 -14.05
N TYR A 34 7.57 9.30 -13.21
CA TYR A 34 8.73 9.56 -12.37
C TYR A 34 8.39 9.27 -10.91
N ARG A 35 9.25 8.51 -10.24
CA ARG A 35 9.07 8.13 -8.84
C ARG A 35 10.35 8.29 -8.06
N PHE A 36 10.23 8.77 -6.84
CA PHE A 36 11.29 8.61 -5.85
C PHE A 36 11.19 7.23 -5.20
N PHE A 37 12.33 6.54 -5.16
CA PHE A 37 12.53 5.32 -4.42
C PHE A 37 13.50 5.60 -3.27
N VAL A 38 13.00 5.63 -2.05
CA VAL A 38 13.85 5.64 -0.85
C VAL A 38 14.11 4.20 -0.44
N ARG A 39 15.37 3.86 -0.17
CA ARG A 39 15.77 2.57 0.40
C ARG A 39 16.68 2.79 1.58
N ALA A 40 16.31 2.26 2.74
CA ALA A 40 17.13 2.32 3.94
C ALA A 40 17.32 0.94 4.56
N ILE A 41 18.47 0.76 5.21
CA ILE A 41 18.80 -0.46 5.95
C ILE A 41 18.97 -0.10 7.42
N ILE A 42 18.20 -0.77 8.27
CA ILE A 42 18.16 -0.56 9.71
C ILE A 42 18.98 -1.65 10.37
N ARG A 43 19.99 -1.23 11.13
CA ARG A 43 20.98 -2.08 11.81
C ARG A 43 21.06 -1.66 13.26
N HIS A 44 21.43 -2.61 14.12
CA HIS A 44 21.71 -2.33 15.52
C HIS A 44 22.93 -1.39 15.63
N SER A 45 22.96 -0.55 16.67
CA SER A 45 24.01 0.45 16.89
C SER A 45 25.39 -0.17 17.13
N ASP A 46 25.44 -1.32 17.79
CA ASP A 46 26.68 -2.04 18.11
C ASP A 46 27.17 -2.98 16.99
N LEU A 47 26.44 -3.09 15.86
CA LEU A 47 26.72 -3.96 14.69
C LEU A 47 26.89 -5.48 14.97
N VAL A 48 27.00 -5.89 16.23
CA VAL A 48 27.23 -7.25 16.69
C VAL A 48 25.91 -7.90 17.13
N THR A 49 25.02 -7.12 17.75
CA THR A 49 23.78 -7.65 18.32
C THR A 49 22.82 -8.05 17.22
N LYS A 50 22.38 -9.31 17.30
CA LYS A 50 21.47 -9.93 16.32
C LYS A 50 20.00 -9.80 16.69
N GLU A 51 19.71 -9.51 17.95
CA GLU A 51 18.35 -9.43 18.50
C GLU A 51 18.07 -8.03 19.03
N ALA A 52 16.98 -7.41 18.59
CA ALA A 52 16.58 -6.09 19.04
C ALA A 52 15.27 -6.13 19.82
N SER A 53 15.08 -5.19 20.74
CA SER A 53 13.76 -4.98 21.33
C SER A 53 12.81 -4.34 20.29
N PHE A 54 11.52 -4.59 20.46
CA PHE A 54 10.51 -3.97 19.61
C PHE A 54 10.47 -2.45 19.76
N GLU A 55 10.65 -1.93 20.98
CA GLU A 55 10.66 -0.49 21.24
C GLU A 55 11.81 0.20 20.50
N TYR A 56 13.00 -0.41 20.51
CA TYR A 56 14.13 0.08 19.72
C TYR A 56 13.77 0.12 18.24
N LEU A 57 13.19 -0.96 17.70
CA LEU A 57 12.79 -1.00 16.30
C LEU A 57 11.75 0.05 15.96
N HIS A 58 10.75 0.25 16.81
CA HIS A 58 9.69 1.23 16.59
C HIS A 58 10.28 2.64 16.49
N ASN A 59 11.14 3.01 17.44
CA ASN A 59 11.78 4.32 17.49
C ASN A 59 12.75 4.54 16.31
N GLU A 60 13.53 3.51 15.95
CA GLU A 60 14.41 3.57 14.78
C GLU A 60 13.66 3.63 13.45
N ALA A 61 12.55 2.89 13.33
CA ALA A 61 11.65 2.94 12.19
C ALA A 61 11.07 4.34 12.00
N GLU A 62 10.57 4.92 13.08
CA GLU A 62 9.96 6.25 13.08
C GLU A 62 10.98 7.33 12.73
N ARG A 63 12.17 7.28 13.34
CA ARG A 63 13.26 8.20 13.03
C ARG A 63 13.64 8.13 11.55
N LEU A 64 13.88 6.93 11.01
CA LEU A 64 14.26 6.78 9.60
C LEU A 64 13.14 7.13 8.63
N LEU A 65 11.87 6.93 9.01
CA LEU A 65 10.74 7.39 8.21
C LEU A 65 10.71 8.93 8.14
N LEU A 66 10.94 9.62 9.25
CA LEU A 66 11.01 11.08 9.29
C LEU A 66 12.18 11.60 8.45
N GLU A 67 13.38 11.05 8.64
CA GLU A 67 14.56 11.42 7.86
C GLU A 67 14.34 11.15 6.35
N ALA A 68 13.69 10.04 6.00
CA ALA A 68 13.34 9.73 4.61
C ALA A 68 12.33 10.74 4.03
N MET A 69 11.36 11.20 4.82
CA MET A 69 10.42 12.23 4.39
C MET A 69 11.12 13.58 4.21
N ASP A 70 12.05 13.95 5.09
CA ASP A 70 12.80 15.20 4.99
C ASP A 70 13.69 15.22 3.72
N GLU A 71 14.38 14.12 3.44
CA GLU A 71 15.20 13.96 2.22
C GLU A 71 14.33 13.93 0.96
N LEU A 72 13.14 13.34 1.02
CA LEU A 72 12.15 13.42 -0.05
C LEU A 72 11.65 14.86 -0.26
N GLU A 73 11.38 15.62 0.80
CA GLU A 73 10.97 17.03 0.71
C GLU A 73 12.05 17.88 0.02
N VAL A 74 13.32 17.68 0.38
CA VAL A 74 14.45 18.35 -0.27
C VAL A 74 14.55 17.96 -1.76
N ALA A 75 14.47 16.67 -2.07
CA ALA A 75 14.53 16.19 -3.44
C ALA A 75 13.34 16.68 -4.30
N PHE A 76 12.15 16.79 -3.69
CA PHE A 76 10.95 17.31 -4.34
C PHE A 76 11.12 18.76 -4.78
N ASN A 77 11.80 19.58 -3.96
CA ASN A 77 12.06 20.99 -4.27
C ASN A 77 13.20 21.21 -5.27
N ASN A 78 14.18 20.29 -5.32
CA ASN A 78 15.36 20.42 -6.19
C ASN A 78 15.19 19.76 -7.57
N THR A 79 14.09 19.04 -7.80
CA THR A 79 13.85 18.29 -9.04
C THR A 79 12.84 19.03 -9.91
N SER A 80 13.12 19.14 -11.22
CA SER A 80 12.21 19.78 -12.19
C SER A 80 11.06 18.87 -12.65
N VAL A 81 11.22 17.55 -12.51
CA VAL A 81 10.19 16.58 -12.88
C VAL A 81 9.19 16.36 -11.75
N ARG A 82 7.92 16.25 -12.12
CA ARG A 82 6.85 15.99 -11.16
C ARG A 82 6.78 14.50 -10.86
N THR A 83 6.96 14.14 -9.60
CA THR A 83 6.90 12.74 -9.15
C THR A 83 5.51 12.35 -8.65
N ASP A 84 5.21 11.07 -8.81
CA ASP A 84 4.00 10.42 -8.30
C ASP A 84 4.34 8.99 -7.88
N CYS A 85 3.45 8.34 -7.12
CA CYS A 85 3.64 6.93 -6.74
C CYS A 85 4.97 6.64 -6.02
N ASN A 86 5.45 7.60 -5.21
CA ASN A 86 6.73 7.48 -4.51
C ASN A 86 6.71 6.28 -3.56
N HIS A 87 7.87 5.66 -3.38
CA HIS A 87 8.01 4.39 -2.70
C HIS A 87 9.10 4.42 -1.63
N ILE A 88 8.77 3.97 -0.41
CA ILE A 88 9.72 3.84 0.69
C ILE A 88 9.95 2.36 1.00
N PHE A 89 11.21 1.92 0.98
CA PHE A 89 11.61 0.57 1.37
C PHE A 89 12.51 0.61 2.60
N LEU A 90 12.07 -0.03 3.69
CA LEU A 90 12.84 -0.16 4.93
C LEU A 90 13.19 -1.63 5.17
N ASN A 91 14.48 -1.93 5.29
CA ASN A 91 14.97 -3.28 5.56
C ASN A 91 15.59 -3.38 6.95
N PHE A 92 14.90 -4.07 7.85
CA PHE A 92 15.33 -4.35 9.21
C PHE A 92 16.16 -5.62 9.23
N VAL A 93 17.45 -5.45 9.47
CA VAL A 93 18.41 -6.56 9.55
C VAL A 93 18.30 -7.32 10.87
N PRO A 94 18.19 -6.66 12.05
CA PRO A 94 18.03 -7.36 13.32
C PRO A 94 16.78 -8.24 13.36
N THR A 95 16.85 -9.34 14.10
CA THR A 95 15.71 -10.23 14.34
C THR A 95 14.99 -9.82 15.62
N VAL A 96 13.66 -9.88 15.63
CA VAL A 96 12.86 -9.51 16.81
C VAL A 96 11.90 -10.62 17.21
N ILE A 97 11.78 -10.84 18.52
CA ILE A 97 10.86 -11.83 19.07
C ILE A 97 9.50 -11.15 19.26
N MET A 98 8.56 -11.39 18.34
CA MET A 98 7.27 -10.71 18.31
C MET A 98 6.25 -11.42 17.42
N ASP A 99 4.97 -11.23 17.76
CA ASP A 99 3.84 -11.58 16.89
C ASP A 99 3.69 -10.58 15.72
N PRO A 100 3.52 -11.03 14.48
CA PRO A 100 3.32 -10.16 13.32
C PRO A 100 2.17 -9.16 13.43
N SER A 101 1.09 -9.49 14.14
CA SER A 101 -0.05 -8.59 14.35
C SER A 101 0.34 -7.29 15.05
N LYS A 102 1.27 -7.36 16.01
CA LYS A 102 1.80 -6.17 16.70
C LYS A 102 2.61 -5.27 15.77
N ILE A 103 3.32 -5.86 14.81
CA ILE A 103 4.07 -5.11 13.79
C ILE A 103 3.09 -4.36 12.89
N GLU A 104 2.03 -5.03 12.44
CA GLU A 104 0.99 -4.41 11.63
C GLU A 104 0.31 -3.24 12.34
N GLU A 105 -0.08 -3.41 13.60
CA GLU A 105 -0.71 -2.35 14.40
C GLU A 105 0.22 -1.14 14.59
N SER A 106 1.49 -1.41 14.91
CA SER A 106 2.51 -0.39 15.09
C SER A 106 2.75 0.44 13.83
N VAL A 107 2.92 -0.25 12.70
CA VAL A 107 3.13 0.37 11.38
C VAL A 107 1.89 1.16 10.96
N ARG A 108 0.68 0.62 11.18
CA ARG A 108 -0.58 1.33 10.91
C ARG A 108 -0.68 2.62 11.70
N SER A 109 -0.38 2.58 13.01
CA SER A 109 -0.38 3.76 13.88
C SER A 109 0.58 4.85 13.39
N MET A 110 1.80 4.44 13.02
CA MET A 110 2.83 5.35 12.50
C MET A 110 2.40 6.03 11.18
N VAL A 111 1.85 5.26 10.24
CA VAL A 111 1.40 5.79 8.94
C VAL A 111 0.19 6.71 9.11
N MET A 112 -0.74 6.37 10.00
CA MET A 112 -1.89 7.24 10.30
C MET A 112 -1.44 8.57 10.95
N ARG A 113 -0.41 8.54 11.81
CA ARG A 113 0.16 9.74 12.44
C ARG A 113 0.80 10.68 11.41
N TYR A 114 1.52 10.14 10.43
CA TYR A 114 2.26 10.93 9.43
C TYR A 114 1.58 10.99 8.04
N GLY A 115 0.35 10.50 7.93
CA GLY A 115 -0.33 10.31 6.64
C GLY A 115 -0.45 11.58 5.81
N SER A 116 -0.63 12.74 6.44
CA SER A 116 -0.70 14.03 5.75
C SER A 116 0.61 14.42 5.07
N ARG A 117 1.76 14.13 5.68
CA ARG A 117 3.09 14.37 5.09
C ARG A 117 3.36 13.38 3.96
N LEU A 118 3.13 12.09 4.20
CA LEU A 118 3.27 11.03 3.19
C LEU A 118 2.42 11.31 1.94
N TRP A 119 1.18 11.80 2.14
CA TRP A 119 0.29 12.19 1.05
C TRP A 119 0.83 13.37 0.23
N LYS A 120 1.30 14.43 0.90
CA LYS A 120 1.93 15.58 0.21
C LYS A 120 3.16 15.16 -0.59
N LEU A 121 3.95 14.23 -0.04
CA LEU A 121 5.11 13.63 -0.69
C LEU A 121 4.75 12.58 -1.74
N ARG A 122 3.46 12.38 -2.04
CA ARG A 122 2.97 11.40 -3.04
C ARG A 122 3.46 9.97 -2.79
N VAL A 123 3.68 9.60 -1.53
CA VAL A 123 4.08 8.24 -1.15
C VAL A 123 2.84 7.34 -1.23
N LEU A 124 2.81 6.52 -2.26
CA LEU A 124 1.68 5.63 -2.57
C LEU A 124 1.87 4.24 -1.96
N GLN A 125 3.12 3.78 -1.94
CA GLN A 125 3.50 2.46 -1.48
C GLN A 125 4.66 2.54 -0.51
N ALA A 126 4.62 1.70 0.52
CA ALA A 126 5.74 1.47 1.38
C ALA A 126 5.92 -0.03 1.61
N GLU A 127 7.17 -0.45 1.73
CA GLU A 127 7.53 -1.84 1.89
C GLU A 127 8.51 -1.96 3.06
N LEU A 128 8.18 -2.86 3.97
CA LEU A 128 8.93 -3.14 5.17
C LEU A 128 9.37 -4.60 5.13
N LYS A 129 10.67 -4.85 5.23
CA LYS A 129 11.22 -6.19 5.45
C LYS A 129 11.75 -6.29 6.87
N ILE A 130 11.28 -7.29 7.62
CA ILE A 130 11.71 -7.54 9.00
C ILE A 130 11.88 -9.04 9.24
N ASN A 131 12.87 -9.39 10.05
CA ASN A 131 13.06 -10.76 10.51
C ASN A 131 12.46 -10.93 11.89
N ILE A 132 11.60 -11.92 12.08
CA ILE A 132 10.99 -12.18 13.38
C ILE A 132 11.22 -13.61 13.87
N ARG A 133 11.01 -13.83 15.16
CA ARG A 133 10.78 -15.14 15.77
C ARG A 133 9.54 -15.07 16.64
N LEU A 134 8.77 -16.16 16.71
CA LEU A 134 7.62 -16.25 17.63
C LEU A 134 8.06 -16.61 19.06
N THR A 135 9.19 -17.30 19.19
CA THR A 135 9.79 -17.70 20.48
C THR A 135 11.29 -17.46 20.46
N PRO A 136 11.97 -17.32 21.62
CA PRO A 136 13.41 -17.06 21.67
C PRO A 136 14.25 -18.11 20.93
N THR A 137 13.83 -19.38 21.02
CA THR A 137 14.47 -20.53 20.36
C THR A 137 13.88 -20.86 19.00
N GLY A 138 12.89 -20.07 18.54
CA GLY A 138 12.16 -20.33 17.30
C GLY A 138 12.98 -20.07 16.04
N LYS A 139 12.50 -20.62 14.92
CA LYS A 139 13.07 -20.34 13.60
C LYS A 139 12.82 -18.87 13.22
N GLN A 140 13.81 -18.25 12.58
CA GLN A 140 13.66 -16.93 12.00
C GLN A 140 12.71 -16.97 10.80
N ILE A 141 11.74 -16.06 10.80
CA ILE A 141 10.73 -15.89 9.75
C ILE A 141 10.94 -14.51 9.12
N PRO A 142 11.42 -14.43 7.87
CA PRO A 142 11.44 -13.18 7.12
C PRO A 142 10.02 -12.78 6.73
N ILE A 143 9.59 -11.63 7.21
CA ILE A 143 8.29 -11.03 6.96
C ILE A 143 8.46 -9.81 6.06
N ARG A 144 7.58 -9.69 5.06
CA ARG A 144 7.39 -8.48 4.27
C ARG A 144 6.01 -7.91 4.50
N LEU A 145 5.96 -6.62 4.77
CA LEU A 145 4.73 -5.88 4.96
C LEU A 145 4.66 -4.82 3.85
N PHE A 146 3.61 -4.89 3.05
CA PHE A 146 3.34 -3.95 1.97
C PHE A 146 2.17 -3.06 2.38
N LEU A 147 2.40 -1.76 2.28
CA LEU A 147 1.40 -0.74 2.49
C LEU A 147 1.06 -0.10 1.15
N THR A 148 -0.22 0.02 0.85
CA THR A 148 -0.69 0.68 -0.37
C THR A 148 -1.83 1.63 -0.03
N ASN A 149 -1.75 2.88 -0.48
CA ASN A 149 -2.78 3.89 -0.28
C ASN A 149 -3.20 4.55 -1.59
N GLU A 150 -3.87 3.80 -2.47
CA GLU A 150 -4.17 4.24 -3.84
C GLU A 150 -5.02 5.50 -3.92
N SER A 151 -6.05 5.58 -3.10
CA SER A 151 -7.05 6.65 -3.14
C SER A 151 -6.79 7.79 -2.16
N GLY A 152 -5.90 7.59 -1.18
CA GLY A 152 -5.67 8.52 -0.08
C GLY A 152 -6.59 8.32 1.12
N TYR A 153 -7.65 7.54 0.98
CA TYR A 153 -8.70 7.36 2.00
C TYR A 153 -8.64 6.01 2.70
N TYR A 154 -7.97 5.02 2.11
CA TYR A 154 -7.86 3.68 2.63
C TYR A 154 -6.43 3.18 2.53
N LEU A 155 -5.85 2.87 3.69
CA LEU A 155 -4.56 2.22 3.80
C LEU A 155 -4.76 0.71 3.80
N ASP A 156 -4.35 0.05 2.71
CA ASP A 156 -4.25 -1.39 2.68
C ASP A 156 -2.89 -1.85 3.21
N ILE A 157 -2.91 -2.83 4.12
CA ILE A 157 -1.71 -3.47 4.65
C ILE A 157 -1.80 -4.96 4.34
N SER A 158 -0.82 -5.47 3.61
CA SER A 158 -0.69 -6.89 3.28
C SER A 158 0.59 -7.45 3.85
N LEU A 159 0.46 -8.54 4.60
CA LEU A 159 1.57 -9.22 5.27
C LEU A 159 1.91 -10.52 4.56
N TYR A 160 3.19 -10.76 4.34
CA TYR A 160 3.69 -11.97 3.69
C TYR A 160 4.89 -12.53 4.46
N LYS A 161 4.99 -13.85 4.51
CA LYS A 161 6.25 -14.55 4.84
C LYS A 161 6.96 -14.92 3.54
N GLU A 162 8.28 -14.76 3.52
CA GLU A 162 9.10 -15.28 2.42
C GLU A 162 9.29 -16.80 2.62
N VAL A 163 8.84 -17.59 1.64
CA VAL A 163 8.91 -19.05 1.70
C VAL A 163 9.58 -19.58 0.43
N THR A 164 10.48 -20.53 0.59
CA THR A 164 11.09 -21.23 -0.53
C THR A 164 10.08 -22.17 -1.16
N ASP A 165 9.87 -22.08 -2.47
CA ASP A 165 9.01 -23.02 -3.19
C ASP A 165 9.66 -24.42 -3.20
N SER A 166 8.99 -25.40 -2.61
CA SER A 166 9.41 -26.81 -2.63
C SER A 166 8.86 -27.58 -3.83
N ARG A 167 7.98 -26.96 -4.64
CA ARG A 167 7.29 -27.61 -5.76
C ARG A 167 8.08 -27.62 -7.05
N THR A 168 9.09 -26.77 -7.16
CA THR A 168 10.09 -26.85 -8.23
C THR A 168 11.11 -27.89 -7.81
N GLY A 169 11.12 -29.06 -8.46
CA GLY A 169 12.12 -30.13 -8.27
C GLY A 169 13.53 -29.72 -8.72
N GLN A 170 13.96 -28.49 -8.48
CA GLN A 170 15.26 -27.96 -8.87
C GLN A 170 16.28 -28.20 -7.76
N VAL A 171 17.19 -29.11 -8.09
CA VAL A 171 18.22 -29.68 -7.23
C VAL A 171 19.44 -28.76 -7.24
N GLY A 172 19.35 -27.59 -6.61
CA GLY A 172 20.51 -26.68 -6.50
C GLY A 172 20.27 -25.44 -5.63
N PRO A 173 21.28 -24.98 -4.84
CA PRO A 173 21.15 -23.80 -3.98
C PRO A 173 21.02 -22.46 -4.73
N LYS A 174 21.20 -22.44 -6.07
CA LYS A 174 21.08 -21.24 -6.90
C LYS A 174 19.69 -21.01 -7.53
N ASP A 175 18.84 -22.05 -7.55
CA ASP A 175 17.55 -22.00 -8.23
C ASP A 175 16.35 -22.05 -7.28
N GLN A 176 16.60 -21.97 -5.97
CA GLN A 176 15.54 -21.85 -4.96
C GLN A 176 14.82 -20.52 -5.11
N GLN A 177 13.66 -20.57 -5.74
CA GLN A 177 12.76 -19.43 -5.88
C GLN A 177 12.04 -19.17 -4.55
N ILE A 178 12.19 -17.94 -4.06
CA ILE A 178 11.51 -17.49 -2.86
C ILE A 178 10.23 -16.76 -3.29
N MET A 179 9.11 -17.15 -2.70
CA MET A 179 7.78 -16.62 -2.97
C MET A 179 7.21 -15.92 -1.74
N PHE A 180 6.28 -15.01 -1.98
CA PHE A 180 5.44 -14.43 -0.94
C PHE A 180 4.29 -15.37 -0.62
N GLN A 181 4.20 -15.81 0.63
CA GLN A 181 3.02 -16.48 1.15
C GLN A 181 2.32 -15.54 2.13
N ALA A 182 1.05 -15.22 1.86
CA ALA A 182 0.26 -14.36 2.75
C ALA A 182 0.29 -14.91 4.19
N TYR A 183 0.35 -13.99 5.14
CA TYR A 183 0.41 -14.28 6.56
C TYR A 183 -0.76 -13.58 7.26
N GLY A 184 -1.63 -14.35 7.91
CA GLY A 184 -2.88 -13.87 8.49
C GLY A 184 -4.11 -14.23 7.65
N ASP A 185 -5.26 -13.62 7.95
CA ASP A 185 -6.55 -13.99 7.38
C ASP A 185 -6.77 -13.41 5.96
N LYS A 186 -6.04 -12.36 5.61
CA LYS A 186 -6.16 -11.68 4.31
C LYS A 186 -5.16 -12.25 3.31
N GLN A 187 -5.65 -12.71 2.18
CA GLN A 187 -4.82 -13.00 1.01
C GLN A 187 -4.56 -11.71 0.23
N GLY A 188 -3.36 -11.14 0.37
CA GLY A 188 -2.96 -9.95 -0.38
C GLY A 188 -2.59 -10.22 -1.84
N PRO A 189 -2.47 -9.17 -2.68
CA PRO A 189 -2.28 -9.28 -4.13
C PRO A 189 -0.98 -9.97 -4.57
N LEU A 190 0.06 -9.98 -3.73
CA LEU A 190 1.35 -10.60 -4.04
C LEU A 190 1.44 -12.07 -3.58
N HIS A 191 0.36 -12.65 -3.08
CA HIS A 191 0.37 -14.06 -2.66
C HIS A 191 0.74 -14.98 -3.83
N GLY A 192 1.73 -15.85 -3.63
CA GLY A 192 2.23 -16.78 -4.63
C GLY A 192 3.21 -16.16 -5.64
N MET A 193 3.42 -14.83 -5.59
CA MET A 193 4.37 -14.16 -6.48
C MET A 193 5.80 -14.30 -5.97
N LEU A 194 6.76 -14.26 -6.89
CA LEU A 194 8.18 -14.29 -6.55
C LEU A 194 8.63 -12.99 -5.87
N ILE A 195 9.59 -13.07 -4.94
CA ILE A 195 10.12 -11.88 -4.26
C ILE A 195 10.85 -10.90 -5.19
N ASN A 196 11.26 -11.37 -6.38
CA ASN A 196 11.96 -10.59 -7.38
C ASN A 196 11.02 -9.92 -8.40
N THR A 197 9.69 -10.05 -8.20
CA THR A 197 8.68 -9.42 -9.05
C THR A 197 8.94 -7.92 -9.11
N PRO A 198 9.13 -7.33 -10.32
CA PRO A 198 9.43 -5.91 -10.44
C PRO A 198 8.19 -5.06 -10.18
N TYR A 199 8.37 -3.86 -9.61
CA TYR A 199 7.27 -2.89 -9.49
C TYR A 199 6.71 -2.52 -10.86
N VAL A 200 5.39 -2.51 -10.95
CA VAL A 200 4.65 -2.16 -12.17
C VAL A 200 4.72 -0.65 -12.39
N THR A 201 4.85 -0.26 -13.66
CA THR A 201 4.80 1.15 -14.08
C THR A 201 3.38 1.71 -13.95
N LYS A 202 3.25 3.03 -14.03
CA LYS A 202 1.99 3.72 -13.83
C LYS A 202 0.98 3.30 -14.90
N ASP A 203 -0.22 2.95 -14.45
CA ASP A 203 -1.33 2.61 -15.34
C ASP A 203 -2.16 3.86 -15.71
N LEU A 204 -3.07 3.68 -16.65
CA LEU A 204 -3.95 4.76 -17.10
C LEU A 204 -4.84 5.28 -15.96
N LEU A 205 -5.28 4.39 -15.06
CA LEU A 205 -6.13 4.72 -13.93
C LEU A 205 -5.41 5.68 -12.97
N GLN A 206 -4.18 5.35 -12.59
CA GLN A 206 -3.36 6.19 -11.73
C GLN A 206 -2.99 7.51 -12.40
N SER A 207 -2.86 7.55 -13.73
CA SER A 207 -2.72 8.80 -14.47
C SER A 207 -3.95 9.71 -14.31
N LYS A 208 -5.17 9.16 -14.47
CA LYS A 208 -6.42 9.89 -14.23
C LYS A 208 -6.56 10.33 -12.77
N ARG A 209 -6.19 9.47 -11.80
CA ARG A 209 -6.17 9.82 -10.37
C ARG A 209 -5.26 11.00 -10.09
N PHE A 210 -4.04 10.96 -10.63
CA PHE A 210 -3.07 12.03 -10.47
C PHE A 210 -3.60 13.37 -11.02
N GLN A 211 -4.28 13.36 -12.17
CA GLN A 211 -4.91 14.56 -12.73
C GLN A 211 -5.99 15.12 -11.78
N ALA A 212 -6.92 14.28 -11.31
CA ALA A 212 -7.96 14.69 -10.36
C ALA A 212 -7.35 15.30 -9.08
N GLN A 213 -6.35 14.62 -8.50
CA GLN A 213 -5.68 15.08 -7.29
C GLN A 213 -4.88 16.38 -7.51
N SER A 214 -4.35 16.59 -8.71
CA SER A 214 -3.67 17.85 -9.07
C SER A 214 -4.63 19.03 -9.10
N LEU A 215 -5.89 18.78 -9.47
CA LEU A 215 -6.97 19.76 -9.46
C LEU A 215 -7.62 19.90 -8.07
N GLY A 216 -7.13 19.18 -7.07
CA GLY A 216 -7.69 19.22 -5.71
C GLY A 216 -9.00 18.47 -5.53
N THR A 217 -9.34 17.55 -6.45
CA THR A 217 -10.54 16.72 -6.37
C THR A 217 -10.21 15.23 -6.28
N THR A 218 -11.20 14.42 -5.90
CA THR A 218 -11.09 12.96 -5.86
C THR A 218 -11.48 12.37 -7.20
N TYR A 219 -10.77 11.32 -7.61
CA TYR A 219 -11.13 10.61 -8.82
C TYR A 219 -12.45 9.86 -8.65
N VAL A 220 -13.30 9.89 -9.69
CA VAL A 220 -14.70 9.47 -9.59
C VAL A 220 -14.90 8.03 -9.09
N TYR A 221 -14.00 7.11 -9.45
CA TYR A 221 -14.07 5.71 -9.02
C TYR A 221 -13.56 5.46 -7.60
N ASP A 222 -12.96 6.47 -6.94
CA ASP A 222 -12.51 6.36 -5.55
C ASP A 222 -13.59 6.83 -4.55
N PHE A 223 -14.66 7.50 -4.99
CA PHE A 223 -15.79 7.91 -4.14
C PHE A 223 -16.48 6.75 -3.41
N PRO A 224 -16.77 5.59 -4.05
CA PRO A 224 -17.34 4.42 -3.35
C PRO A 224 -16.57 4.03 -2.10
N GLU A 225 -15.24 4.02 -2.19
CA GLU A 225 -14.39 3.67 -1.07
C GLU A 225 -14.40 4.78 -0.01
N MET A 226 -14.40 6.06 -0.43
CA MET A 226 -14.59 7.18 0.49
C MET A 226 -15.89 7.06 1.30
N PHE A 227 -17.01 6.75 0.64
CA PHE A 227 -18.29 6.53 1.33
C PHE A 227 -18.25 5.32 2.26
N ARG A 228 -17.61 4.21 1.84
CA ARG A 228 -17.41 3.03 2.68
C ARG A 228 -16.66 3.37 3.97
N GLN A 229 -15.58 4.14 3.87
CA GLN A 229 -14.80 4.56 5.04
C GLN A 229 -15.56 5.55 5.93
N ALA A 230 -16.30 6.50 5.34
CA ALA A 230 -17.15 7.41 6.09
C ALA A 230 -18.25 6.67 6.88
N LEU A 231 -18.90 5.69 6.25
CA LEU A 231 -19.93 4.88 6.90
C LEU A 231 -19.38 3.97 7.99
N LYS A 232 -18.18 3.39 7.80
CA LYS A 232 -17.47 2.67 8.87
C LYS A 232 -17.21 3.57 10.08
N LYS A 233 -16.69 4.79 9.85
CA LYS A 233 -16.46 5.77 10.92
C LYS A 233 -17.76 6.12 11.65
N LEU A 234 -18.83 6.37 10.90
CA LEU A 234 -20.15 6.66 11.47
C LEU A 234 -20.65 5.50 12.33
N TRP A 235 -20.57 4.26 11.83
CA TRP A 235 -20.99 3.06 12.55
C TRP A 235 -20.24 2.87 13.88
N HIS A 236 -18.91 3.07 13.87
CA HIS A 236 -18.12 3.00 15.10
C HIS A 236 -18.45 4.14 16.07
N SER A 237 -18.76 5.34 15.56
CA SER A 237 -19.16 6.45 16.41
C SER A 237 -20.53 6.24 17.07
N THR A 238 -21.52 5.73 16.35
CA THR A 238 -22.89 5.51 16.87
C THR A 238 -22.92 4.42 17.94
N GLN A 239 -22.03 3.44 17.88
CA GLN A 239 -21.86 2.42 18.91
C GLN A 239 -21.41 3.00 20.27
N THR A 240 -20.87 4.22 20.28
CA THR A 240 -20.50 4.95 21.51
C THR A 240 -21.70 5.69 22.12
N TYR A 241 -22.67 6.10 21.31
CA TYR A 241 -23.81 6.93 21.74
C TYR A 241 -25.11 6.15 21.95
N ALA A 242 -25.25 4.98 21.33
CA ALA A 242 -26.44 4.15 21.42
C ALA A 242 -26.06 2.74 21.89
N ASN A 243 -26.77 2.25 22.92
CA ASN A 243 -26.74 0.83 23.32
C ASN A 243 -27.49 -0.03 22.28
N LEU A 244 -26.94 -0.10 21.08
CA LEU A 244 -27.38 -1.02 20.05
C LEU A 244 -26.92 -2.44 20.42
N PRO A 245 -27.73 -3.48 20.14
CA PRO A 245 -27.25 -4.86 20.25
C PRO A 245 -25.96 -5.01 19.43
N LYS A 246 -25.03 -5.86 19.88
CA LYS A 246 -23.79 -6.19 19.15
C LYS A 246 -24.15 -6.83 17.81
N CYS A 247 -24.48 -6.03 16.81
CA CYS A 247 -24.51 -6.46 15.43
C CYS A 247 -23.06 -6.58 14.97
N PRO A 248 -22.60 -7.75 14.50
CA PRO A 248 -21.34 -7.82 13.78
C PRO A 248 -21.43 -6.87 12.59
N ALA A 249 -20.39 -6.05 12.38
CA ALA A 249 -20.34 -5.21 11.20
C ALA A 249 -20.49 -6.11 9.96
N PRO A 250 -21.38 -5.78 9.01
CA PRO A 250 -21.50 -6.54 7.77
C PRO A 250 -20.12 -6.67 7.09
N SER A 251 -19.82 -7.84 6.53
CA SER A 251 -18.60 -8.07 5.74
C SER A 251 -18.47 -7.04 4.62
N GLU A 252 -19.60 -6.62 4.04
CA GLU A 252 -19.71 -5.50 3.11
C GLU A 252 -20.80 -4.53 3.55
N LEU A 253 -20.40 -3.32 3.96
CA LEU A 253 -21.34 -2.25 4.34
C LEU A 253 -22.05 -1.65 3.12
N LEU A 254 -21.38 -1.59 1.98
CA LEU A 254 -21.91 -1.10 0.72
C LEU A 254 -21.41 -1.95 -0.44
N THR A 255 -22.29 -2.17 -1.41
CA THR A 255 -21.95 -2.71 -2.71
C THR A 255 -22.34 -1.66 -3.74
N PHE A 256 -21.38 -1.31 -4.60
CA PHE A 256 -21.59 -0.33 -5.66
C PHE A 256 -21.52 -1.02 -7.00
N THR A 257 -22.53 -0.79 -7.83
CA THR A 257 -22.56 -1.27 -9.21
C THR A 257 -22.65 -0.09 -10.14
N GLU A 258 -21.79 -0.04 -11.15
CA GLU A 258 -21.79 1.06 -12.11
C GLU A 258 -23.03 0.98 -13.00
N LEU A 259 -23.63 2.13 -13.29
CA LEU A 259 -24.73 2.27 -14.24
C LEU A 259 -24.18 2.78 -15.57
N VAL A 260 -24.40 2.01 -16.63
CA VAL A 260 -23.93 2.30 -17.99
C VAL A 260 -25.12 2.34 -18.94
N LEU A 261 -25.02 3.13 -20.01
CA LEU A 261 -26.03 3.15 -21.06
C LEU A 261 -25.81 1.97 -22.00
N ASP A 262 -26.86 1.19 -22.26
CA ASP A 262 -26.84 0.17 -23.31
C ASP A 262 -26.99 0.81 -24.72
N ALA A 263 -26.98 -0.02 -25.77
CA ALA A 263 -27.11 0.44 -27.16
C ALA A 263 -28.46 1.12 -27.45
N GLN A 264 -29.45 0.95 -26.57
CA GLN A 264 -30.79 1.54 -26.65
C GLN A 264 -30.92 2.78 -25.76
N GLY A 265 -29.84 3.21 -25.09
CA GLY A 265 -29.84 4.36 -24.19
C GLY A 265 -30.51 4.11 -22.84
N GLN A 266 -30.74 2.86 -22.45
CA GLN A 266 -31.27 2.50 -21.13
C GLN A 266 -30.14 2.29 -20.12
N LEU A 267 -30.41 2.66 -18.86
CA LEU A 267 -29.46 2.47 -17.77
C LEU A 267 -29.45 1.01 -17.31
N VAL A 268 -28.31 0.35 -17.46
CA VAL A 268 -28.07 -1.03 -17.01
C VAL A 268 -26.98 -1.06 -15.95
N GLN A 269 -27.15 -1.95 -14.97
CA GLN A 269 -26.11 -2.24 -13.99
C GLN A 269 -25.04 -3.12 -14.63
N MET A 270 -23.79 -2.67 -14.59
CA MET A 270 -22.66 -3.40 -15.15
C MET A 270 -21.46 -3.37 -14.20
N ASN A 271 -20.87 -4.55 -13.97
CA ASN A 271 -19.63 -4.68 -13.21
C ASN A 271 -18.44 -4.70 -14.18
N ARG A 272 -17.84 -3.52 -14.41
CA ARG A 272 -16.66 -3.35 -15.29
C ARG A 272 -15.46 -2.82 -14.53
N LEU A 273 -14.28 -2.91 -15.15
CA LEU A 273 -13.06 -2.35 -14.59
C LEU A 273 -13.17 -0.81 -14.49
N PRO A 274 -12.72 -0.20 -13.37
CA PRO A 274 -12.69 1.25 -13.21
C PRO A 274 -11.94 1.97 -14.33
N GLY A 275 -12.46 3.13 -14.74
CA GLY A 275 -11.82 3.99 -15.75
C GLY A 275 -12.11 3.63 -17.21
N GLY A 276 -12.96 2.63 -17.46
CA GLY A 276 -13.48 2.27 -18.78
C GLY A 276 -14.67 3.12 -19.26
N ASN A 277 -14.91 4.29 -18.66
CA ASN A 277 -15.97 5.20 -19.08
C ASN A 277 -15.59 5.94 -20.37
N GLU A 278 -16.53 5.98 -21.31
CA GLU A 278 -16.39 6.71 -22.59
C GLU A 278 -16.97 8.14 -22.51
N ILE A 279 -17.85 8.37 -21.54
CA ILE A 279 -18.48 9.67 -21.27
C ILE A 279 -17.93 10.29 -19.99
N GLY A 280 -17.98 11.62 -19.90
CA GLY A 280 -17.49 12.40 -18.75
C GLY A 280 -18.37 12.34 -17.49
N MET A 281 -19.38 11.45 -17.46
CA MET A 281 -20.31 11.28 -16.34
C MET A 281 -20.33 9.80 -15.93
N VAL A 282 -20.17 9.52 -14.63
CA VAL A 282 -20.28 8.17 -14.07
C VAL A 282 -21.38 8.18 -13.03
N ARG A 283 -22.21 7.14 -13.04
CA ARG A 283 -23.26 6.94 -12.03
C ARG A 283 -23.12 5.55 -11.44
N MET A 284 -23.34 5.44 -10.13
CA MET A 284 -23.29 4.17 -9.43
C MET A 284 -24.59 3.98 -8.65
N ALA A 285 -25.12 2.77 -8.70
CA ALA A 285 -26.18 2.31 -7.82
C ALA A 285 -25.55 1.71 -6.56
N ASN A 286 -26.14 2.03 -5.41
CA ASN A 286 -25.77 1.46 -4.12
C ASN A 286 -26.87 0.51 -3.68
N ASP A 287 -26.54 -0.76 -3.51
CA ASP A 287 -27.41 -1.72 -2.84
C ASP A 287 -26.92 -1.89 -1.40
N SER A 288 -27.53 -1.15 -0.49
CA SER A 288 -27.32 -1.34 0.95
C SER A 288 -28.12 -2.56 1.42
N ALA A 289 -27.43 -3.59 1.92
CA ALA A 289 -27.96 -4.92 2.20
C ALA A 289 -29.11 -5.02 3.24
N HIS A 290 -29.69 -3.91 3.73
CA HIS A 290 -30.80 -3.96 4.69
C HIS A 290 -31.93 -2.94 4.50
N THR A 291 -32.04 -2.25 3.37
CA THR A 291 -33.15 -1.30 3.14
C THR A 291 -34.32 -1.91 2.36
N ARG A 292 -34.63 -3.19 2.57
CA ARG A 292 -36.00 -3.69 2.33
C ARG A 292 -36.75 -3.65 3.65
N ILE A 293 -37.17 -2.45 4.05
CA ILE A 293 -38.31 -2.34 4.95
C ILE A 293 -39.49 -2.81 4.13
N SER A 294 -39.92 -4.04 4.35
CA SER A 294 -41.19 -4.54 3.85
C SER A 294 -42.29 -3.60 4.35
N SER A 295 -42.79 -2.74 3.47
CA SER A 295 -44.09 -2.10 3.65
C SER A 295 -45.15 -3.20 3.54
N GLY A 296 -45.38 -3.89 4.65
CA GLY A 296 -46.55 -4.73 4.83
C GLY A 296 -47.74 -3.82 5.14
N THR A 297 -48.64 -3.69 4.18
CA THR A 297 -50.06 -3.37 4.40
C THR A 297 -50.75 -4.53 5.10
#